data_AF-H8KVX7-F1
#
_entry.id   AF-H8KVX7-F1
#
_cell.length_a   1.000
_cell.length_b   1.000
_cell.length_c   1.000
_cell.angle_alpha   90.00
_cell.angle_beta   90.00
_cell.angle_gamma   90.00
#
_symmetry.space_group_name_H-M   'P 1'
#
loop_
_entity.id
_entity.type
_entity.pdbx_description
1 polymer ?
#
loop_
_entity_poly.entity_id
_entity_poly.type
_entity_poly.pdbx_seq_one_letter_code
_entity_poly.pdbx_strand_id
1 'polypeptide(L)'
;MKLNYYILWVEDDNSWYETTTELFRETVEGHGFNPIIKRKKTLDEVIQELVDDGLKKYDIFLIDFNLRNSADGSSIIDFLREKNIYTDIIFYSSDKQTIIESIKERELEGVYHSDRKEIEDKFEKVFLTTIKKIEEINSMRGLIVGETSDLDEMIEERLQQCTELDIAKAFDIDKFFNEQILEKEQGKCKWLKAEYEKGGITAILPRLDAIRKLELLRGILKKNKEKHQYIPSFIKVNAPYQSEVIDVRNKFAHSKVIINGDGKEFLKAQIGDNHFEFNEESFKEIRINLKKHRDSLMELKECL
;
A
#
# COMPACT_ATOMS: atom_id res chain seq x y z
N MET A 1 -7.61 -4.75 -3.97
CA MET A 1 -6.14 -4.58 -4.06
C MET A 1 -5.71 -3.66 -2.93
N LYS A 2 -4.66 -4.00 -2.19
CA LYS A 2 -4.02 -3.10 -1.20
C LYS A 2 -2.95 -2.28 -1.92
N LEU A 3 -2.25 -1.38 -1.23
CA LEU A 3 -1.06 -0.74 -1.80
C LEU A 3 0.09 -1.71 -2.08
N ASN A 4 0.09 -2.91 -1.49
CA ASN A 4 1.07 -3.93 -1.81
C ASN A 4 0.77 -4.58 -3.17
N TYR A 5 1.79 -4.67 -4.02
CA TYR A 5 1.77 -5.37 -5.29
C TYR A 5 2.72 -6.58 -5.22
N TYR A 6 2.14 -7.78 -5.25
CA TYR A 6 2.84 -9.04 -5.02
C TYR A 6 3.29 -9.67 -6.34
N ILE A 7 4.60 -9.86 -6.47
CA ILE A 7 5.25 -10.45 -7.63
C ILE A 7 5.86 -11.78 -7.21
N LEU A 8 5.42 -12.89 -7.81
CA LEU A 8 6.16 -14.16 -7.73
C LEU A 8 7.13 -14.20 -8.90
N TRP A 9 8.42 -14.31 -8.60
CA TRP A 9 9.43 -14.39 -9.64
C TRP A 9 10.17 -15.72 -9.57
N VAL A 10 9.96 -16.57 -10.57
CA VAL A 10 10.63 -17.86 -10.73
C VAL A 10 11.84 -17.69 -11.64
N GLU A 11 13.02 -17.60 -11.03
CA GLU A 11 14.30 -17.30 -11.69
C GLU A 11 15.46 -17.88 -10.88
N ASP A 12 16.30 -18.71 -11.49
CA ASP A 12 17.40 -19.41 -10.82
C ASP A 12 18.75 -18.67 -10.95
N ASP A 13 18.88 -17.71 -11.87
CA ASP A 13 20.07 -16.87 -12.03
C ASP A 13 20.11 -15.76 -10.95
N ASN A 14 21.08 -15.86 -10.03
CA ASN A 14 21.25 -14.87 -8.97
C ASN A 14 21.66 -13.49 -9.47
N SER A 15 22.56 -13.43 -10.45
CA SER A 15 23.07 -12.16 -10.96
C SER A 15 21.94 -11.40 -11.65
N TRP A 16 21.15 -12.10 -12.46
CA TRP A 16 20.01 -11.50 -13.15
C TRP A 16 18.93 -11.03 -12.18
N TYR A 17 18.64 -11.83 -11.15
CA TYR A 17 17.70 -11.45 -10.10
C TYR A 17 18.12 -10.15 -9.42
N GLU A 18 19.37 -10.07 -8.97
CA GLU A 18 19.89 -8.90 -8.26
C GLU A 18 19.86 -7.63 -9.13
N THR A 19 20.28 -7.72 -10.40
CA THR A 19 20.34 -6.54 -11.27
C THR A 19 18.97 -6.05 -11.72
N THR A 20 17.97 -6.93 -11.84
CA THR A 20 16.67 -6.58 -12.45
C THR A 20 15.57 -6.35 -11.40
N THR A 21 15.76 -6.82 -10.16
CA THR A 21 14.81 -6.58 -9.05
C THR A 21 14.48 -5.11 -8.89
N GLU A 22 15.50 -4.24 -8.96
CA GLU A 22 15.31 -2.81 -8.71
C GLU A 22 14.45 -2.15 -9.79
N LEU A 23 14.58 -2.56 -11.05
CA LEU A 23 13.79 -2.03 -12.16
C LEU A 23 12.29 -2.32 -11.97
N PHE A 24 11.95 -3.53 -11.50
CA PHE A 24 10.57 -3.86 -11.15
C PHE A 24 10.08 -3.07 -9.93
N ARG A 25 10.95 -2.83 -8.94
CA ARG A 25 10.61 -2.00 -7.77
C ARG A 25 10.30 -0.57 -8.18
N GLU A 26 11.21 0.06 -8.93
CA GLU A 26 11.07 1.43 -9.42
C GLU A 26 9.78 1.60 -10.23
N THR A 27 9.45 0.65 -11.11
CA THR A 27 8.20 0.67 -11.88
C THR A 27 6.97 0.69 -10.97
N VAL A 28 6.92 -0.18 -9.97
CA VAL A 28 5.77 -0.33 -9.05
C VAL A 28 5.66 0.87 -8.11
N GLU A 29 6.78 1.30 -7.53
CA GLU A 29 6.86 2.44 -6.61
C GLU A 29 6.55 3.76 -7.32
N GLY A 30 6.99 3.89 -8.58
CA GLY A 30 6.67 5.01 -9.46
C GLY A 30 5.18 5.18 -9.70
N HIS A 31 4.34 4.18 -9.40
CA HIS A 31 2.87 4.25 -9.49
C HIS A 31 2.17 4.28 -8.12
N GLY A 32 2.94 4.43 -7.05
CA GLY A 32 2.44 4.57 -5.67
C GLY A 32 2.14 3.25 -4.96
N PHE A 33 2.66 2.11 -5.45
CA PHE A 33 2.48 0.81 -4.81
C PHE A 33 3.75 0.36 -4.06
N ASN A 34 3.60 -0.63 -3.19
CA ASN A 34 4.69 -1.28 -2.46
C ASN A 34 5.04 -2.60 -3.14
N PRO A 35 6.21 -2.74 -3.79
CA PRO A 35 6.61 -3.97 -4.45
C PRO A 35 7.00 -5.05 -3.43
N ILE A 36 6.28 -6.16 -3.45
CA ILE A 36 6.61 -7.38 -2.69
C ILE A 36 7.03 -8.47 -3.66
N ILE A 37 8.33 -8.57 -3.90
CA ILE A 37 8.93 -9.56 -4.81
C ILE A 37 9.35 -10.79 -4.00
N LYS A 38 8.72 -11.93 -4.28
CA LYS A 38 9.11 -13.22 -3.72
C LYS A 38 9.74 -14.07 -4.82
N ARG A 39 11.02 -14.37 -4.65
CA ARG A 39 11.77 -15.22 -5.57
C ARG A 39 11.57 -16.70 -5.25
N LYS A 40 11.46 -17.52 -6.31
CA LYS A 40 11.56 -18.98 -6.28
C LYS A 40 12.52 -19.42 -7.39
N LYS A 41 13.12 -20.60 -7.26
CA LYS A 41 14.10 -21.13 -8.22
C LYS A 41 13.64 -22.41 -8.91
N THR A 42 12.67 -23.10 -8.34
CA THR A 42 12.22 -24.41 -8.82
C THR A 42 10.70 -24.56 -8.71
N LEU A 43 10.15 -25.52 -9.44
CA LEU A 43 8.75 -25.93 -9.30
C LEU A 43 8.41 -26.34 -7.86
N ASP A 44 9.29 -27.09 -7.18
CA ASP A 44 9.05 -27.52 -5.80
C ASP A 44 8.87 -26.34 -4.84
N GLU A 45 9.66 -25.28 -5.01
CA GLU A 45 9.52 -24.06 -4.20
C GLU A 45 8.19 -23.32 -4.49
N VAL A 46 7.67 -23.39 -5.72
CA VAL A 46 6.36 -22.84 -6.10
C VAL A 46 5.22 -23.68 -5.50
N ILE A 47 5.35 -25.01 -5.52
CA ILE A 47 4.42 -25.93 -4.87
C ILE A 47 4.38 -25.63 -3.36
N GLN A 48 5.53 -25.42 -2.73
CA GLN A 48 5.61 -25.09 -1.31
C GLN A 48 4.94 -23.73 -1.01
N GLU A 49 5.16 -22.70 -1.83
CA GLU A 49 4.48 -21.40 -1.67
C GLU A 49 2.94 -21.52 -1.79
N LEU A 50 2.44 -22.42 -2.66
CA LEU A 50 1.01 -22.70 -2.71
C LEU A 50 0.46 -23.23 -1.39
N VAL A 51 1.21 -24.13 -0.73
CA VAL A 51 0.82 -24.75 0.54
C VAL A 51 0.85 -23.75 1.68
N ASP A 52 1.93 -22.98 1.80
CA ASP A 52 2.17 -22.11 2.96
C ASP A 52 1.29 -20.85 2.95
N ASP A 53 1.07 -20.31 1.75
CA ASP A 53 0.83 -18.88 1.61
C ASP A 53 -0.26 -18.56 0.58
N GLY A 54 -0.70 -19.58 -0.17
CA GLY A 54 -1.71 -19.48 -1.22
C GLY A 54 -1.27 -18.61 -2.40
N LEU A 55 -1.08 -19.19 -3.58
CA LEU A 55 -0.66 -18.46 -4.78
C LEU A 55 -1.68 -17.40 -5.28
N LYS A 56 -2.89 -17.37 -4.71
CA LYS A 56 -3.95 -16.42 -5.07
C LYS A 56 -3.68 -14.97 -4.62
N LYS A 57 -2.72 -14.75 -3.73
CA LYS A 57 -2.37 -13.40 -3.24
C LYS A 57 -1.52 -12.59 -4.22
N TYR A 58 -0.92 -13.26 -5.20
CA TYR A 58 -0.01 -12.63 -6.15
C TYR A 58 -0.78 -11.94 -7.27
N ASP A 59 -0.32 -10.75 -7.61
CA ASP A 59 -0.90 -9.94 -8.68
C ASP A 59 -0.33 -10.32 -10.05
N ILE A 60 0.90 -10.84 -10.09
CA ILE A 60 1.57 -11.28 -11.32
C ILE A 60 2.64 -12.34 -11.05
N PHE A 61 2.84 -13.22 -12.02
CA PHE A 61 3.96 -14.16 -12.05
C PHE A 61 4.96 -13.82 -13.15
N LEU A 62 6.25 -13.83 -12.82
CA LEU A 62 7.36 -13.76 -13.76
C LEU A 62 8.04 -15.13 -13.77
N ILE A 63 8.09 -15.79 -14.92
CA ILE A 63 8.60 -17.17 -15.02
C ILE A 63 9.66 -17.22 -16.12
N ASP A 64 10.88 -17.63 -15.77
CA ASP A 64 11.89 -17.95 -16.76
C ASP A 64 11.60 -19.31 -17.41
N PHE A 65 11.81 -19.40 -18.72
CA PHE A 65 11.67 -20.64 -19.47
C PHE A 65 12.74 -21.67 -19.08
N ASN A 66 13.99 -21.23 -18.97
CA ASN A 66 15.18 -22.09 -18.86
C ASN A 66 15.69 -22.21 -17.42
N LEU A 67 14.91 -22.85 -16.55
CA LEU A 67 15.32 -23.11 -15.17
C LEU A 67 16.30 -24.29 -15.12
N ARG A 68 17.57 -24.05 -14.75
CA ARG A 68 18.65 -25.05 -14.87
C ARG A 68 18.48 -26.25 -13.94
N ASN A 69 17.80 -26.07 -12.81
CA ASN A 69 17.64 -27.08 -11.75
C ASN A 69 16.17 -27.47 -11.53
N SER A 70 15.31 -27.29 -12.52
CA SER A 70 13.87 -27.53 -12.41
C SER A 70 13.31 -28.07 -13.72
N ALA A 71 12.06 -28.55 -13.70
CA ALA A 71 11.26 -28.62 -14.91
C ALA A 71 11.24 -27.24 -15.60
N ASP A 72 11.09 -27.25 -16.93
CA ASP A 72 10.99 -26.02 -17.72
C ASP A 72 9.88 -25.11 -17.17
N GLY A 73 10.00 -23.80 -17.42
CA GLY A 73 9.00 -22.85 -16.92
C GLY A 73 7.57 -23.16 -17.41
N SER A 74 7.44 -23.85 -18.55
CA SER A 74 6.16 -24.34 -19.08
C SER A 74 5.46 -25.28 -18.09
N SER A 75 6.20 -26.21 -17.47
CA SER A 75 5.66 -27.15 -16.49
C SER A 75 5.13 -26.46 -15.22
N ILE A 76 5.72 -25.31 -14.85
CA ILE A 76 5.21 -24.48 -13.76
C ILE A 76 3.87 -23.85 -14.14
N ILE A 77 3.75 -23.37 -15.38
CA ILE A 77 2.49 -22.80 -15.88
C ILE A 77 1.39 -23.88 -15.90
N ASP A 78 1.70 -25.08 -16.40
CA ASP A 78 0.75 -26.21 -16.39
C ASP A 78 0.26 -26.51 -14.97
N PHE A 79 1.18 -26.62 -14.01
CA PHE A 79 0.84 -26.79 -12.60
C PHE A 79 -0.09 -25.68 -12.07
N LEU A 80 0.18 -24.41 -12.39
CA LEU A 80 -0.67 -23.29 -11.95
C LEU A 80 -2.09 -23.43 -12.51
N ARG A 81 -2.23 -23.79 -13.78
CA ARG A 81 -3.53 -23.96 -14.44
C ARG A 81 -4.28 -25.19 -13.91
N GLU A 82 -3.60 -26.30 -13.63
CA GLU A 82 -4.18 -27.47 -12.94
C GLU A 82 -4.76 -27.11 -11.56
N LYS A 83 -4.18 -26.12 -10.88
CA LYS A 83 -4.67 -25.60 -9.59
C LYS A 83 -5.71 -24.49 -9.72
N ASN A 84 -6.22 -24.23 -10.93
CA ASN A 84 -7.17 -23.15 -11.24
C ASN A 84 -6.63 -21.76 -10.86
N ILE A 85 -5.33 -21.54 -11.01
CA ILE A 85 -4.71 -20.23 -10.82
C ILE A 85 -4.53 -19.62 -12.20
N TYR A 86 -5.21 -18.50 -12.45
CA TYR A 86 -5.23 -17.78 -13.73
C TYR A 86 -4.66 -16.36 -13.60
N THR A 87 -3.85 -16.11 -12.57
CA THR A 87 -3.07 -14.88 -12.47
C THR A 87 -2.25 -14.68 -13.75
N ASP A 88 -2.15 -13.42 -14.19
CA ASP A 88 -1.38 -13.05 -15.38
C ASP A 88 0.09 -13.47 -15.22
N ILE A 89 0.65 -14.04 -16.29
CA ILE A 89 2.04 -14.55 -16.32
C ILE A 89 2.83 -13.80 -17.39
N ILE A 90 4.03 -13.34 -17.04
CA ILE A 90 5.06 -12.97 -18.03
C ILE A 90 6.06 -14.11 -18.11
N PHE A 91 6.00 -14.82 -19.23
CA PHE A 91 6.90 -15.92 -19.55
C PHE A 91 8.03 -15.43 -20.44
N TYR A 92 9.27 -15.53 -19.96
CA TYR A 92 10.42 -14.94 -20.64
C TYR A 92 11.58 -15.92 -20.83
N SER A 93 12.45 -15.61 -21.79
CA SER A 93 13.63 -16.40 -22.16
C SER A 93 14.58 -15.54 -22.98
N SER A 94 15.84 -15.94 -23.04
CA SER A 94 16.79 -15.43 -24.03
C SER A 94 16.51 -15.93 -25.45
N ASP A 95 15.75 -17.01 -25.60
CA ASP A 95 15.24 -17.49 -26.88
C ASP A 95 13.71 -17.37 -26.92
N LYS A 96 13.26 -16.24 -27.48
CA LYS A 96 11.84 -15.90 -27.62
C LYS A 96 11.07 -16.89 -28.48
N GLN A 97 11.71 -17.54 -29.45
CA GLN A 97 11.04 -18.46 -30.37
C GLN A 97 10.59 -19.72 -29.63
N THR A 98 11.47 -20.27 -28.79
CA THR A 98 11.17 -21.44 -27.94
C THR A 98 9.95 -21.19 -27.03
N ILE A 99 9.78 -19.97 -26.50
CA ILE A 99 8.59 -19.62 -25.70
C ILE A 99 7.31 -19.68 -26.55
N ILE A 100 7.35 -19.08 -27.74
CA ILE A 100 6.18 -19.01 -28.63
C ILE A 100 5.75 -20.40 -29.07
N GLU A 101 6.71 -21.29 -29.33
CA GLU A 101 6.45 -22.70 -29.64
C GLU A 101 5.82 -23.41 -28.45
N SER A 102 6.38 -23.27 -27.24
CA SER A 102 5.81 -23.87 -26.02
C SER A 102 4.38 -23.40 -25.73
N ILE A 103 4.11 -22.09 -25.87
CA ILE A 103 2.74 -21.54 -25.69
C ILE A 103 1.76 -22.17 -26.67
N LYS A 104 2.17 -22.38 -27.93
CA LYS A 104 1.32 -23.01 -28.95
C LYS A 104 1.10 -24.49 -28.71
N GLU A 105 2.16 -25.22 -28.37
CA GLU A 105 2.12 -26.67 -28.20
C GLU A 105 1.33 -27.09 -26.95
N ARG A 106 1.44 -26.30 -25.88
CA ARG A 106 0.79 -26.57 -24.59
C ARG A 106 -0.50 -25.78 -24.37
N GLU A 107 -0.90 -24.96 -25.34
CA GLU A 107 -2.11 -24.12 -25.29
C GLU A 107 -2.17 -23.24 -24.02
N LEU A 108 -1.04 -22.63 -23.65
CA LEU A 108 -0.92 -21.87 -22.40
C LEU A 108 -1.79 -20.60 -22.41
N GLU A 109 -2.81 -20.54 -21.56
CA GLU A 109 -3.74 -19.42 -21.45
C GLU A 109 -3.28 -18.35 -20.46
N GLY A 110 -3.59 -17.07 -20.72
CA GLY A 110 -3.28 -15.97 -19.79
C GLY A 110 -1.79 -15.69 -19.63
N VAL A 111 -1.01 -15.95 -20.68
CA VAL A 111 0.45 -15.79 -20.69
C VAL A 111 0.86 -14.71 -21.68
N TYR A 112 1.56 -13.70 -21.18
CA TYR A 112 2.35 -12.76 -21.97
C TYR A 112 3.75 -13.35 -22.18
N HIS A 113 4.34 -13.16 -23.36
CA HIS A 113 5.72 -13.58 -23.61
C HIS A 113 6.66 -12.39 -23.80
N SER A 114 7.92 -12.58 -23.41
CA SER A 114 8.98 -11.58 -23.54
C SER A 114 10.34 -12.18 -23.87
N ASP A 115 11.18 -11.40 -24.56
CA ASP A 115 12.63 -11.63 -24.47
C ASP A 115 13.11 -11.22 -23.07
N ARG A 116 14.15 -11.89 -22.56
CA ARG A 116 14.78 -11.53 -21.28
C ARG A 116 15.24 -10.07 -21.25
N LYS A 117 15.71 -9.53 -22.38
CA LYS A 117 16.15 -8.13 -22.50
C LYS A 117 15.00 -7.11 -22.51
N GLU A 118 13.78 -7.57 -22.82
CA GLU A 118 12.59 -6.73 -22.93
C GLU A 118 11.63 -6.92 -21.74
N ILE A 119 12.04 -7.69 -20.72
CA ILE A 119 11.14 -8.09 -19.63
C ILE A 119 10.63 -6.90 -18.82
N GLU A 120 11.44 -5.86 -18.65
CA GLU A 120 11.07 -4.64 -17.95
C GLU A 120 9.93 -3.91 -18.67
N ASP A 121 10.12 -3.59 -19.95
CA ASP A 121 9.07 -2.99 -20.80
C ASP A 121 7.80 -3.84 -20.83
N LYS A 122 7.94 -5.16 -20.84
CA LYS A 122 6.79 -6.08 -20.80
C LYS A 122 6.09 -6.01 -19.45
N PHE A 123 6.85 -6.02 -18.36
CA PHE A 123 6.36 -5.93 -17.00
C PHE A 123 5.58 -4.65 -16.81
N GLU A 124 6.14 -3.49 -17.17
CA GLU A 124 5.45 -2.21 -17.07
C GLU A 124 4.12 -2.25 -17.83
N LYS A 125 4.10 -2.72 -19.08
CA LYS A 125 2.86 -2.81 -19.88
C LYS A 125 1.80 -3.67 -19.23
N VAL A 126 2.15 -4.85 -18.71
CA VAL A 126 1.18 -5.74 -18.04
C VAL A 126 0.73 -5.14 -16.71
N PHE A 127 1.65 -4.61 -15.92
CA PHE A 127 1.37 -3.90 -14.68
C PHE A 127 0.38 -2.74 -14.89
N LEU A 128 0.58 -1.92 -15.92
CA LEU A 128 -0.32 -0.83 -16.29
C LEU A 128 -1.75 -1.34 -16.59
N THR A 129 -1.89 -2.52 -17.19
CA THR A 129 -3.23 -3.11 -17.41
C THR A 129 -3.90 -3.56 -16.11
N THR A 130 -3.13 -4.01 -15.13
CA THR A 130 -3.63 -4.38 -13.80
C THR A 130 -4.07 -3.15 -13.02
N ILE A 131 -3.25 -2.09 -12.99
CA ILE A 131 -3.60 -0.87 -12.24
C ILE A 131 -4.79 -0.14 -12.86
N LYS A 132 -4.94 -0.18 -14.20
CA LYS A 132 -6.08 0.46 -14.86
C LYS A 132 -7.43 -0.05 -14.35
N LYS A 133 -7.52 -1.32 -13.95
CA LYS A 133 -8.74 -1.93 -13.39
C LYS A 133 -9.08 -1.40 -11.99
N ILE A 134 -8.11 -0.82 -11.27
CA ILE A 134 -8.34 -0.24 -9.93
C ILE A 134 -8.45 1.28 -9.95
N GLU A 135 -8.13 1.92 -11.07
CA GLU A 135 -8.27 3.37 -11.31
C GLU A 135 -9.72 3.76 -11.65
N GLU A 136 -10.65 3.19 -10.89
CA GLU A 136 -12.07 3.55 -10.87
C GLU A 136 -12.44 4.07 -9.48
N ILE A 137 -13.40 4.98 -9.40
CA ILE A 137 -13.71 5.66 -8.13
C ILE A 137 -14.10 4.67 -7.03
N ASN A 138 -14.86 3.63 -7.37
CA ASN A 138 -15.31 2.62 -6.39
C ASN A 138 -14.16 1.74 -5.90
N SER A 139 -13.25 1.33 -6.79
CA SER A 139 -12.05 0.57 -6.45
C SER A 139 -11.12 1.40 -5.56
N MET A 140 -10.87 2.66 -5.93
CA MET A 140 -10.09 3.61 -5.14
C MET A 140 -10.72 3.91 -3.78
N ARG A 141 -12.06 4.02 -3.70
CA ARG A 141 -12.76 4.18 -2.42
C ARG A 141 -12.43 3.03 -1.47
N GLY A 142 -12.50 1.78 -1.94
CA GLY A 142 -12.17 0.61 -1.13
C GLY A 142 -10.72 0.62 -0.64
N LEU A 143 -9.78 0.96 -1.53
CA LEU A 143 -8.37 1.08 -1.19
C LEU A 143 -8.13 2.17 -0.15
N ILE A 144 -8.64 3.39 -0.36
CA ILE A 144 -8.45 4.53 0.55
C ILE A 144 -9.03 4.20 1.93
N VAL A 145 -10.25 3.65 2.01
CA VAL A 145 -10.85 3.30 3.30
C VAL A 145 -10.03 2.23 4.03
N GLY A 146 -9.52 1.23 3.33
CA GLY A 146 -8.65 0.21 3.91
C GLY A 146 -7.34 0.80 4.43
N GLU A 147 -6.59 1.50 3.58
CA GLU A 147 -5.28 2.05 3.94
C GLU A 147 -5.38 3.13 5.03
N THR A 148 -6.43 3.96 5.03
CA THR A 148 -6.64 4.93 6.12
C THR A 148 -7.01 4.27 7.43
N SER A 149 -7.73 3.15 7.41
CA SER A 149 -8.01 2.38 8.64
C SER A 149 -6.72 1.78 9.21
N ASP A 150 -5.86 1.22 8.36
CA ASP A 150 -4.54 0.70 8.76
C ASP A 150 -3.65 1.84 9.33
N LEU A 151 -3.68 3.04 8.72
CA LEU A 151 -2.96 4.22 9.24
C LEU A 151 -3.48 4.66 10.62
N ASP A 152 -4.80 4.66 10.82
CA ASP A 152 -5.43 5.06 12.09
C ASP A 152 -4.98 4.12 13.24
N GLU A 153 -4.92 2.81 12.97
CA GLU A 153 -4.39 1.80 13.90
C GLU A 153 -2.90 2.02 14.18
N MET A 154 -2.09 2.24 13.13
CA MET A 154 -0.66 2.52 13.29
C MET A 154 -0.41 3.77 14.15
N ILE A 155 -1.18 4.84 13.97
CA ILE A 155 -1.04 6.06 14.79
C ILE A 155 -1.36 5.76 16.25
N GLU A 156 -2.41 4.99 16.52
CA GLU A 156 -2.79 4.60 17.88
C GLU A 156 -1.71 3.73 18.54
N GLU A 157 -1.14 2.75 17.83
CA GLU A 157 -0.01 1.96 18.32
C GLU A 157 1.20 2.83 18.71
N ARG A 158 1.59 3.79 17.85
CA ARG A 158 2.74 4.67 18.12
C ARG A 158 2.48 5.59 19.30
N LEU A 159 1.24 6.05 19.48
CA LEU A 159 0.84 6.81 20.65
C LEU A 159 0.95 5.98 21.92
N GLN A 160 0.44 4.75 21.90
CA GLN A 160 0.52 3.86 23.06
C GLN A 160 1.98 3.60 23.44
N GLN A 161 2.84 3.28 22.47
CA GLN A 161 4.29 3.14 22.71
C GLN A 161 4.90 4.42 23.31
N CYS A 162 4.57 5.60 22.76
CA CYS A 162 5.03 6.87 23.32
C CYS A 162 4.62 7.09 24.79
N THR A 163 3.47 6.54 25.21
CA THR A 163 2.98 6.63 26.60
C THR A 163 3.57 5.59 27.53
N GLU A 164 3.89 4.39 27.03
CA GLU A 164 4.58 3.34 27.77
C GLU A 164 6.07 3.70 27.97
N LEU A 165 6.65 4.41 27.01
CA LEU A 165 7.99 4.97 27.07
C LEU A 165 7.99 6.33 27.79
N ASP A 166 9.07 6.65 28.48
CA ASP A 166 9.25 7.94 29.18
C ASP A 166 9.36 9.17 28.24
N ILE A 167 9.10 8.99 26.95
CA ILE A 167 9.10 10.04 25.92
C ILE A 167 7.98 11.05 26.19
N ALA A 168 6.83 10.58 26.69
CA ALA A 168 5.71 11.43 27.07
C ALA A 168 5.98 12.32 28.31
N LYS A 169 6.93 11.97 29.20
CA LYS A 169 7.14 12.70 30.47
C LYS A 169 7.51 14.17 30.30
N ALA A 170 8.17 14.52 29.19
CA ALA A 170 8.55 15.90 28.89
C ALA A 170 7.43 16.72 28.23
N PHE A 171 6.28 16.10 27.96
CA PHE A 171 5.13 16.71 27.30
C PHE A 171 3.96 16.80 28.27
N ASP A 172 3.40 17.99 28.42
CA ASP A 172 2.23 18.23 29.25
C ASP A 172 0.96 17.76 28.51
N ILE A 173 0.68 16.46 28.64
CA ILE A 173 -0.47 15.81 27.99
C ILE A 173 -1.78 16.42 28.50
N ASP A 174 -1.87 16.70 29.81
CA ASP A 174 -3.07 17.29 30.42
C ASP A 174 -3.39 18.64 29.78
N LYS A 175 -2.40 19.51 29.66
CA LYS A 175 -2.55 20.80 28.98
C LYS A 175 -2.97 20.61 27.52
N PHE A 176 -2.30 19.73 26.77
CA PHE A 176 -2.64 19.49 25.38
C PHE A 176 -4.07 18.97 25.21
N PHE A 177 -4.50 18.01 26.04
CA PHE A 177 -5.85 17.47 26.00
C PHE A 177 -6.90 18.56 26.25
N ASN A 178 -6.67 19.41 27.26
CA ASN A 178 -7.58 20.52 27.54
C ASN A 178 -7.65 21.53 26.37
N GLU A 179 -6.51 22.00 25.87
CA GLU A 179 -6.43 23.06 24.84
C GLU A 179 -6.81 22.58 23.43
N GLN A 180 -6.39 21.38 23.03
CA GLN A 180 -6.54 20.91 21.64
C GLN A 180 -7.75 20.00 21.44
N ILE A 181 -8.22 19.33 22.50
CA ILE A 181 -9.33 18.38 22.39
C ILE A 181 -10.60 18.97 23.02
N LEU A 182 -10.57 19.36 24.30
CA LEU A 182 -11.77 19.84 24.97
C LEU A 182 -12.21 21.25 24.54
N GLU A 183 -11.28 22.20 24.39
CA GLU A 183 -11.61 23.57 23.98
C GLU A 183 -12.13 23.66 22.53
N LYS A 184 -11.53 22.91 21.60
CA LYS A 184 -12.02 22.84 20.20
C LYS A 184 -13.44 22.24 20.10
N GLU A 185 -13.80 21.34 21.02
CA GLU A 185 -15.16 20.78 21.16
C GLU A 185 -16.11 21.68 21.98
N GLN A 186 -15.72 22.93 22.26
CA GLN A 186 -16.46 23.86 23.14
C GLN A 186 -16.82 23.25 24.51
N GLY A 187 -16.00 22.33 25.03
CA GLY A 187 -16.22 21.66 26.30
C GLY A 187 -17.44 20.72 26.34
N LYS A 188 -18.04 20.35 25.20
CA LYS A 188 -19.34 19.65 25.17
C LYS A 188 -19.28 18.15 25.47
N CYS A 189 -18.11 17.51 25.44
CA CYS A 189 -17.99 16.10 25.79
C CYS A 189 -17.68 15.88 27.28
N LYS A 190 -18.69 16.10 28.15
CA LYS A 190 -18.60 15.81 29.60
C LYS A 190 -18.13 14.38 29.88
N TRP A 191 -18.55 13.42 29.05
CA TRP A 191 -18.16 12.02 29.16
C TRP A 191 -16.68 11.80 28.82
N LEU A 192 -16.13 12.51 27.83
CA LEU A 192 -14.72 12.38 27.42
C LEU A 192 -13.78 12.90 28.51
N LYS A 193 -14.16 14.03 29.13
CA LYS A 193 -13.45 14.56 30.31
C LYS A 193 -13.48 13.57 31.47
N ALA A 194 -14.64 12.99 31.77
CA ALA A 194 -14.77 12.01 32.85
C ALA A 194 -13.94 10.74 32.61
N GLU A 195 -13.83 10.26 31.37
CA GLU A 195 -12.95 9.11 31.08
C GLU A 195 -11.47 9.46 31.12
N TYR A 196 -11.09 10.66 30.68
CA TYR A 196 -9.73 11.15 30.84
C TYR A 196 -9.33 11.24 32.32
N GLU A 197 -10.21 11.76 33.18
CA GLU A 197 -9.95 11.86 34.63
C GLU A 197 -9.80 10.49 35.31
N LYS A 198 -10.43 9.43 34.77
CA LYS A 198 -10.37 8.08 35.34
C LYS A 198 -9.13 7.29 34.92
N GLY A 199 -8.68 7.45 33.68
CA GLY A 199 -7.65 6.58 33.10
C GLY A 199 -6.62 7.30 32.22
N GLY A 200 -6.57 8.63 32.28
CA GLY A 200 -5.64 9.44 31.50
C GLY A 200 -5.86 9.33 30.00
N ILE A 201 -4.78 9.52 29.24
CA ILE A 201 -4.83 9.57 27.77
C ILE A 201 -5.21 8.23 27.15
N THR A 202 -4.74 7.12 27.71
CA THR A 202 -4.98 5.77 27.19
C THR A 202 -6.47 5.41 27.23
N ALA A 203 -7.22 5.88 28.24
CA ALA A 203 -8.66 5.64 28.35
C ALA A 203 -9.48 6.31 27.23
N ILE A 204 -8.97 7.39 26.64
CA ILE A 204 -9.68 8.16 25.62
C ILE A 204 -9.15 7.91 24.19
N LEU A 205 -7.96 7.33 24.03
CA LEU A 205 -7.38 7.03 22.70
C LEU A 205 -8.38 6.31 21.77
N PRO A 206 -9.11 5.26 22.19
CA PRO A 206 -10.06 4.57 21.30
C PRO A 206 -11.24 5.44 20.83
N ARG A 207 -11.43 6.61 21.44
CA ARG A 207 -12.56 7.51 21.21
C ARG A 207 -12.19 8.76 20.43
N LEU A 208 -10.90 9.04 20.29
CA LEU A 208 -10.40 10.14 19.47
C LEU A 208 -10.42 9.74 17.99
N ASP A 209 -10.66 10.70 17.11
CA ASP A 209 -10.45 10.47 15.68
C ASP A 209 -8.96 10.51 15.33
N ALA A 210 -8.64 9.99 14.15
CA ALA A 210 -7.29 9.86 13.65
C ALA A 210 -6.49 11.17 13.68
N ILE A 211 -7.12 12.29 13.32
CA ILE A 211 -6.43 13.58 13.28
C ILE A 211 -6.04 14.04 14.69
N ARG A 212 -6.91 13.92 15.69
CA ARG A 212 -6.58 14.28 17.07
C ARG A 212 -5.49 13.38 17.64
N LYS A 213 -5.55 12.07 17.32
CA LYS A 213 -4.47 11.13 17.67
C LYS A 213 -3.14 11.59 17.06
N LEU A 214 -3.11 11.90 15.77
CA LEU A 214 -1.89 12.36 15.09
C LEU A 214 -1.38 13.69 15.64
N GLU A 215 -2.26 14.65 15.94
CA GLU A 215 -1.88 15.93 16.56
C GLU A 215 -1.22 15.72 17.93
N LEU A 216 -1.78 14.82 18.75
CA LEU A 216 -1.20 14.43 20.03
C LEU A 216 0.18 13.78 19.86
N LEU A 217 0.31 12.83 18.92
CA LEU A 217 1.56 12.15 18.63
C LEU A 217 2.64 13.15 18.24
N ARG A 218 2.31 14.05 17.30
CA ARG A 218 3.21 15.14 16.87
C ARG A 218 3.57 16.07 18.02
N GLY A 219 2.64 16.36 18.92
CA GLY A 219 2.87 17.15 20.13
C GLY A 219 3.94 16.53 21.03
N ILE A 220 3.77 15.26 21.39
CA ILE A 220 4.71 14.48 22.21
C ILE A 220 6.08 14.44 21.55
N LEU A 221 6.13 14.09 20.25
CA LEU A 221 7.39 13.96 19.52
C LEU A 221 8.12 15.30 19.37
N LYS A 222 7.42 16.42 19.16
CA LYS A 222 8.05 17.75 19.05
C LYS A 222 8.88 18.13 20.27
N LYS A 223 8.49 17.71 21.47
CA LYS A 223 9.26 17.95 22.71
C LYS A 223 10.49 17.06 22.83
N ASN A 224 10.58 16.01 22.02
CA ASN A 224 11.68 15.05 21.97
C ASN A 224 12.44 15.09 20.64
N LYS A 225 12.27 16.15 19.84
CA LYS A 225 12.79 16.28 18.47
C LYS A 225 14.31 16.07 18.34
N GLU A 226 15.07 16.32 19.40
CA GLU A 226 16.54 16.23 19.42
C GLU A 226 17.04 14.86 19.89
N LYS A 227 16.15 14.00 20.39
CA LYS A 227 16.50 12.68 20.92
C LYS A 227 16.60 11.60 19.84
N HIS A 228 15.92 11.79 18.69
CA HIS A 228 15.86 10.79 17.62
C HIS A 228 15.88 11.43 16.23
N GLN A 229 16.69 10.87 15.31
CA GLN A 229 16.90 11.42 13.96
C GLN A 229 15.66 11.42 13.06
N TYR A 230 14.71 10.51 13.29
CA TYR A 230 13.52 10.36 12.44
C TYR A 230 12.35 11.25 12.85
N ILE A 231 12.34 11.79 14.08
CA ILE A 231 11.24 12.64 14.57
C ILE A 231 11.05 13.91 13.72
N PRO A 232 12.11 14.67 13.36
CA PRO A 232 11.96 15.82 12.48
C PRO A 232 11.35 15.46 11.11
N SER A 233 11.79 14.33 10.53
CA SER A 233 11.25 13.82 9.26
C SER A 233 9.77 13.49 9.39
N PHE A 234 9.40 12.71 10.41
CA PHE A 234 8.01 12.33 10.70
C PHE A 234 7.10 13.56 10.83
N ILE A 235 7.51 14.58 11.58
CA ILE A 235 6.71 15.80 11.79
C ILE A 235 6.48 16.55 10.48
N LYS A 236 7.51 16.60 9.61
CA LYS A 236 7.45 17.26 8.30
C LYS A 236 6.53 16.48 7.35
N VAL A 237 6.75 15.17 7.23
CA VAL A 237 5.99 14.28 6.35
C VAL A 237 4.50 14.26 6.71
N ASN A 238 4.17 14.28 8.01
CA ASN A 238 2.78 14.22 8.49
C ASN A 238 2.13 15.59 8.71
N ALA A 239 2.79 16.69 8.33
CA ALA A 239 2.18 18.02 8.38
C ALA A 239 0.92 18.15 7.49
N PRO A 240 0.92 17.68 6.23
CA PRO A 240 -0.24 17.75 5.34
C PRO A 240 -1.25 16.59 5.48
N TYR A 241 -1.14 15.75 6.53
CA TYR A 241 -1.97 14.55 6.67
C TYR A 241 -3.49 14.83 6.61
N GLN A 242 -3.94 15.97 7.12
CA GLN A 242 -5.35 16.39 7.02
C GLN A 242 -5.80 16.45 5.55
N SER A 243 -5.07 17.18 4.71
CA SER A 243 -5.44 17.38 3.30
C SER A 243 -5.16 16.16 2.42
N GLU A 244 -4.08 15.43 2.72
CA GLU A 244 -3.61 14.31 1.90
C GLU A 244 -4.29 12.98 2.23
N VAL A 245 -4.80 12.81 3.45
CA VAL A 245 -5.39 11.55 3.92
C VAL A 245 -6.85 11.75 4.35
N ILE A 246 -7.11 12.61 5.33
CA ILE A 246 -8.45 12.73 5.93
C ILE A 246 -9.47 13.32 4.95
N ASP A 247 -9.13 14.43 4.30
CA ASP A 247 -10.01 15.11 3.36
C ASP A 247 -10.27 14.24 2.13
N VAL A 248 -9.25 13.54 1.63
CA VAL A 248 -9.37 12.56 0.54
C VAL A 248 -10.31 11.43 0.95
N ARG A 249 -10.08 10.79 2.11
CA ARG A 249 -10.96 9.73 2.62
C ARG A 249 -12.39 10.20 2.76
N ASN A 250 -12.62 11.40 3.30
CA ASN A 250 -13.96 11.94 3.50
C ASN A 250 -14.68 12.21 2.16
N LYS A 251 -13.97 12.74 1.16
CA LYS A 251 -14.52 12.87 -0.21
C LYS A 251 -14.94 11.52 -0.75
N PHE A 252 -14.05 10.52 -0.74
CA PHE A 252 -14.37 9.20 -1.28
C PHE A 252 -15.46 8.47 -0.48
N ALA A 253 -15.50 8.59 0.84
CA ALA A 253 -16.46 7.90 1.69
C ALA A 253 -17.87 8.52 1.66
N HIS A 254 -17.99 9.83 1.48
CA HIS A 254 -19.26 10.54 1.66
C HIS A 254 -19.83 11.20 0.38
N SER A 255 -19.09 11.20 -0.72
CA SER A 255 -19.59 11.71 -2.01
C SER A 255 -20.18 10.60 -2.88
N LYS A 256 -21.30 10.92 -3.52
CA LYS A 256 -21.91 10.06 -4.54
C LYS A 256 -21.10 10.14 -5.84
N VAL A 257 -20.98 9.01 -6.53
CA VAL A 257 -20.45 8.98 -7.90
C VAL A 257 -21.52 9.50 -8.85
N ILE A 258 -21.13 10.39 -9.74
CA ILE A 258 -21.97 10.89 -10.84
C ILE A 258 -21.19 10.71 -12.14
N ILE A 259 -21.91 10.51 -13.24
CA ILE A 259 -21.32 10.30 -14.56
C ILE A 259 -21.78 11.45 -15.46
N ASN A 260 -20.87 12.08 -16.18
CA ASN A 260 -21.21 13.12 -17.15
C ASN A 260 -21.68 12.51 -18.49
N GLY A 261 -22.06 13.35 -19.45
CA GLY A 261 -22.49 12.90 -20.79
C GLY A 261 -21.42 12.14 -21.58
N ASP A 262 -20.14 12.30 -21.23
CA ASP A 262 -19.00 11.66 -21.90
C ASP A 262 -18.57 10.33 -21.23
N GLY A 263 -19.31 9.88 -20.21
CA GLY A 263 -19.00 8.66 -19.46
C GLY A 263 -17.91 8.81 -18.40
N LYS A 264 -17.44 10.02 -18.12
CA LYS A 264 -16.46 10.29 -17.04
C LYS A 264 -17.14 10.28 -15.67
N GLU A 265 -16.49 9.66 -14.70
CA GLU A 265 -16.94 9.61 -13.32
C GLU A 265 -16.42 10.80 -12.50
N PHE A 266 -17.26 11.32 -11.60
CA PHE A 266 -16.92 12.40 -10.67
C PHE A 266 -17.46 12.07 -9.27
N LEU A 267 -16.81 12.62 -8.24
CA LEU A 267 -17.38 12.67 -6.90
C LEU A 267 -18.19 13.94 -6.73
N LYS A 268 -19.48 13.80 -6.44
CA LYS A 268 -20.38 14.92 -6.16
C LYS A 268 -19.89 15.68 -4.94
N ALA A 269 -19.68 16.99 -5.09
CA ALA A 269 -19.38 17.87 -3.98
C ALA A 269 -20.53 17.93 -2.97
N GLN A 270 -20.17 18.04 -1.70
CA GLN A 270 -21.15 18.16 -0.61
C GLN A 270 -21.73 19.57 -0.50
N ILE A 271 -20.97 20.59 -0.94
CA ILE A 271 -21.33 22.00 -0.90
C ILE A 271 -20.95 22.64 -2.24
N GLY A 272 -21.92 23.27 -2.91
CA GLY A 272 -21.73 23.89 -4.23
C GLY A 272 -21.74 22.91 -5.41
N ASP A 273 -21.56 23.46 -6.61
CA ASP A 273 -21.67 22.71 -7.88
C ASP A 273 -20.31 22.20 -8.42
N ASN A 274 -19.22 22.49 -7.72
CA ASN A 274 -17.86 22.10 -8.14
C ASN A 274 -17.58 20.64 -7.77
N HIS A 275 -18.02 19.71 -8.62
CA HIS A 275 -17.72 18.28 -8.48
C HIS A 275 -16.22 17.99 -8.58
N PHE A 276 -15.76 16.94 -7.89
CA PHE A 276 -14.35 16.54 -7.89
C PHE A 276 -14.10 15.53 -9.01
N GLU A 277 -13.32 15.93 -10.02
CA GLU A 277 -12.80 15.04 -11.06
C GLU A 277 -11.54 14.34 -10.53
N PHE A 278 -11.45 13.03 -10.75
CA PHE A 278 -10.25 12.25 -10.52
C PHE A 278 -9.85 11.55 -11.81
N ASN A 279 -8.55 11.54 -12.06
CA ASN A 279 -7.89 10.88 -13.18
C ASN A 279 -6.74 10.00 -12.66
N GLU A 280 -6.09 9.28 -13.58
CA GLU A 280 -4.97 8.37 -13.29
C GLU A 280 -3.88 9.05 -12.45
N GLU A 281 -3.46 10.27 -12.81
CA GLU A 281 -2.47 11.05 -12.05
C GLU A 281 -2.92 11.36 -10.62
N SER A 282 -4.17 11.79 -10.43
CA SER A 282 -4.69 12.07 -9.08
C SER A 282 -4.81 10.80 -8.23
N PHE A 283 -5.14 9.64 -8.83
CA PHE A 283 -5.18 8.37 -8.11
C PHE A 283 -3.78 7.92 -7.70
N LYS A 284 -2.80 8.09 -8.59
CA LYS A 284 -1.39 7.85 -8.29
C LYS A 284 -0.90 8.75 -7.15
N GLU A 285 -1.21 10.05 -7.18
CA GLU A 285 -0.85 10.97 -6.11
C GLU A 285 -1.45 10.57 -4.75
N ILE A 286 -2.73 10.15 -4.73
CA ILE A 286 -3.37 9.63 -3.50
C ILE A 286 -2.60 8.42 -2.96
N ARG A 287 -2.25 7.45 -3.81
CA ARG A 287 -1.49 6.26 -3.41
C ARG A 287 -0.11 6.63 -2.85
N ILE A 288 0.62 7.53 -3.53
CA ILE A 288 1.92 8.04 -3.08
C ILE A 288 1.80 8.70 -1.69
N ASN A 289 0.77 9.52 -1.48
CA ASN A 289 0.57 10.19 -0.19
C ASN A 289 0.25 9.20 0.93
N LEU A 290 -0.65 8.25 0.69
CA LEU A 290 -0.96 7.19 1.66
C LEU A 290 0.29 6.38 2.02
N LYS A 291 1.06 5.94 1.01
CA LYS A 291 2.34 5.23 1.19
C LYS A 291 3.34 6.05 2.00
N LYS A 292 3.56 7.32 1.62
CA LYS A 292 4.48 8.24 2.30
C LYS A 292 4.17 8.38 3.80
N HIS A 293 2.90 8.54 4.16
CA HIS A 293 2.50 8.61 5.57
C HIS A 293 2.71 7.29 6.31
N ARG A 294 2.35 6.18 5.67
CA ARG A 294 2.57 4.82 6.19
C ARG A 294 4.04 4.55 6.48
N ASP A 295 4.90 4.80 5.52
CA ASP A 295 6.35 4.58 5.62
C ASP A 295 6.93 5.39 6.78
N SER A 296 6.53 6.66 6.93
CA SER A 296 6.97 7.49 8.06
C SER A 296 6.54 6.95 9.45
N LEU A 297 5.37 6.29 9.54
CA LEU A 297 4.90 5.65 10.77
C LEU A 297 5.65 4.33 11.06
N MET A 298 6.11 3.64 10.01
CA MET A 298 6.96 2.44 10.14
C MET A 298 8.37 2.83 10.62
N GLU A 299 9.00 3.83 10.01
CA GLU A 299 10.32 4.33 10.43
C GLU A 299 10.30 4.82 11.88
N LEU A 300 9.21 5.48 12.29
CA LEU A 300 9.03 5.92 13.68
C LEU A 300 8.98 4.73 14.65
N LYS A 301 8.42 3.58 14.25
CA LYS A 301 8.35 2.36 15.08
C LYS A 301 9.73 1.87 15.49
N GLU A 302 10.72 1.96 14.60
CA GLU A 302 12.08 1.49 14.88
C GLU A 302 12.79 2.34 15.95
N CYS A 303 12.20 3.48 16.33
CA CYS A 303 12.76 4.44 17.28
C CYS A 303 12.09 4.44 18.65
N LEU A 304 10.87 3.91 18.75
CA LEU A 304 10.04 3.85 19.96
C LEU A 304 10.14 2.43 20.54
#